data_AF-A0A1F5TDT6-F1
#
_entry.id   AF-A0A1F5TDT6-F1
#
_cell.length_a   1.000
_cell.length_b   1.000
_cell.length_c   1.000
_cell.angle_alpha   90.00
_cell.angle_beta   90.00
_cell.angle_gamma   90.00
#
_symmetry.space_group_name_H-M   'P 1'
#
loop_
_entity.id
_entity.type
_entity.pdbx_description
1 polymer ?
#
loop_
_entity_poly.entity_id
_entity_poly.type
_entity_poly.pdbx_seq_one_letter_code
_entity_poly.pdbx_strand_id
1 'polypeptide(L)'
;MRILIIITSAIFLGSLGMTAMALASLDASQGGQDKVTDIYVFSQQGCPYCAKTLSLLEELKSKDYPELKIHEYDMKNHPEYFNKFTEFTKAYNADINKVPTTFINKAAISGFRESDLRQMVEYCHLPVNTCVDPAKFVQEKLSQPTPVTEEKPFTNTARPEVIGWILIGGIVVGGAIVIFNKMI
;
A
#
# COMPACT_ATOMS: atom_id res chain seq x y z
N MET A 1 34.46 21.19 -80.22
CA MET A 1 34.19 19.74 -80.47
C MET A 1 35.51 19.08 -80.89
N ARG A 2 36.47 18.80 -80.02
CA ARG A 2 36.61 17.49 -79.34
C ARG A 2 37.72 17.46 -78.26
N ILE A 3 38.35 18.59 -77.92
CA ILE A 3 39.55 18.60 -77.05
C ILE A 3 39.28 19.13 -75.62
N LEU A 4 38.13 19.77 -75.38
CA LEU A 4 37.72 20.23 -74.06
C LEU A 4 36.87 19.19 -73.30
N ILE A 5 37.24 17.89 -73.37
CA ILE A 5 36.53 16.80 -72.67
C ILE A 5 37.50 15.94 -71.82
N ILE A 6 38.82 16.11 -71.96
CA ILE A 6 39.78 15.15 -71.35
C ILE A 6 40.29 15.61 -69.97
N ILE A 7 40.08 16.87 -69.57
CA ILE A 7 40.58 17.38 -68.26
C ILE A 7 39.55 17.15 -67.12
N THR A 8 38.33 16.69 -67.41
CA THR A 8 37.33 16.39 -66.38
C THR A 8 37.40 14.96 -65.81
N SER A 9 38.29 14.10 -66.33
CA SER A 9 38.35 12.68 -65.93
C SER A 9 39.27 12.39 -64.73
N ALA A 10 40.23 13.27 -64.41
CA ALA A 10 41.27 12.93 -63.44
C ALA A 10 41.12 13.56 -62.05
N ILE A 11 40.09 14.39 -61.80
CA ILE A 11 39.88 15.02 -60.48
C ILE A 11 38.60 14.51 -59.79
N PHE A 12 37.82 13.65 -60.45
CA PHE A 12 36.55 13.13 -59.93
C PHE A 12 36.55 11.62 -59.64
N LEU A 13 37.69 11.06 -59.21
CA LEU A 13 37.76 9.68 -58.69
C LEU A 13 38.35 9.57 -57.27
N GLY A 14 38.49 10.67 -56.54
CA GLY A 14 39.13 10.68 -55.22
C GLY A 14 38.30 11.23 -54.05
N SER A 15 37.02 11.60 -54.24
CA SER A 15 36.18 12.17 -53.17
C SER A 15 34.83 11.48 -53.00
N LEU A 16 34.60 10.35 -53.69
CA LEU A 16 33.41 9.53 -53.54
C LEU A 16 33.70 8.35 -52.60
N GLY A 17 34.05 8.62 -51.35
CA GLY A 17 34.47 7.55 -50.45
C GLY A 17 34.75 7.95 -49.01
N MET A 18 34.00 8.87 -48.40
CA MET A 18 33.91 8.98 -46.94
C MET A 18 32.91 10.07 -46.50
N THR A 19 31.63 9.86 -46.77
CA THR A 19 30.60 10.38 -45.85
C THR A 19 29.70 9.21 -45.49
N ALA A 20 30.31 8.26 -44.78
CA ALA A 20 29.57 7.27 -44.02
C ALA A 20 28.65 8.02 -43.04
N MET A 21 27.35 7.81 -43.21
CA MET A 21 26.55 7.21 -42.15
C MET A 21 26.70 7.91 -40.78
N ALA A 22 26.04 9.06 -40.62
CA ALA A 22 25.84 9.67 -39.31
C ALA A 22 24.45 10.33 -39.23
N LEU A 23 23.40 9.53 -39.42
CA LEU A 23 22.16 9.73 -38.69
C LEU A 23 22.12 8.60 -37.65
N ALA A 24 22.88 8.84 -36.58
CA ALA A 24 22.88 8.00 -35.40
C ALA A 24 21.47 7.99 -34.81
N SER A 25 21.03 6.79 -34.47
CA SER A 25 19.78 6.45 -33.82
C SER A 25 19.37 7.48 -32.78
N LEU A 26 18.14 8.02 -32.92
CA LEU A 26 17.37 8.38 -31.74
C LEU A 26 17.01 7.06 -31.06
N ASP A 27 17.98 6.47 -30.35
CA ASP A 27 17.67 5.50 -29.33
C ASP A 27 16.85 6.27 -28.30
N ALA A 28 15.53 6.04 -28.36
CA ALA A 28 14.69 6.20 -27.20
C ALA A 28 15.29 5.28 -26.12
N SER A 29 16.27 5.80 -25.38
CA SER A 29 16.56 5.39 -24.03
C SER A 29 15.35 5.78 -23.18
N GLN A 30 14.24 5.09 -23.43
CA GLN A 30 13.27 4.78 -22.40
C GLN A 30 14.01 3.79 -21.50
N GLY A 31 14.90 4.32 -20.67
CA GLY A 31 15.44 3.62 -19.52
C GLY A 31 14.27 3.37 -18.57
N GLY A 32 13.48 2.34 -18.87
CA GLY A 32 12.66 1.67 -17.88
C GLY A 32 13.64 1.14 -16.84
N GLN A 33 13.85 1.93 -15.79
CA GLN A 33 14.42 1.40 -14.56
C GLN A 33 13.50 0.24 -14.18
N ASP A 34 14.00 -1.00 -14.17
CA ASP A 34 13.24 -2.17 -13.73
C ASP A 34 12.77 -1.91 -12.29
N LYS A 35 11.56 -1.37 -12.17
CA LYS A 35 11.00 -0.88 -10.91
C LYS A 35 10.34 -2.04 -10.20
N VAL A 36 11.16 -2.77 -9.45
CA VAL A 36 10.70 -3.88 -8.62
C VAL A 36 9.57 -3.43 -7.70
N THR A 37 8.45 -4.15 -7.75
CA THR A 37 7.30 -3.94 -6.85
C THR A 37 7.14 -5.16 -5.95
N ASP A 38 7.41 -4.99 -4.66
CA ASP A 38 7.23 -6.02 -3.65
C ASP A 38 5.78 -6.09 -3.16
N ILE A 39 5.21 -7.30 -3.22
CA ILE A 39 3.83 -7.63 -2.84
C ILE A 39 3.89 -8.69 -1.75
N TYR A 40 3.24 -8.46 -0.63
CA TYR A 40 3.21 -9.39 0.50
C TYR A 40 1.80 -9.96 0.63
N VAL A 41 1.65 -11.28 0.50
CA VAL A 41 0.34 -11.96 0.60
C VAL A 41 0.37 -12.86 1.82
N PHE A 42 -0.47 -12.54 2.80
CA PHE A 42 -0.69 -13.42 3.95
C PHE A 42 -1.88 -14.33 3.63
N SER A 43 -1.61 -15.63 3.58
CA SER A 43 -2.52 -16.67 3.11
C SER A 43 -2.69 -17.78 4.17
N GLN A 44 -3.60 -18.70 3.89
CA GLN A 44 -3.77 -19.94 4.64
C GLN A 44 -4.09 -21.09 3.67
N GLN A 45 -3.43 -22.24 3.82
CA GLN A 45 -3.72 -23.41 2.99
C GLN A 45 -5.19 -23.86 3.07
N GLY A 46 -5.81 -24.05 1.90
CA GLY A 46 -7.21 -24.48 1.77
C GLY A 46 -8.22 -23.34 1.63
N CYS A 47 -7.75 -22.10 1.55
CA CYS A 47 -8.56 -20.90 1.30
C CYS A 47 -8.72 -20.65 -0.22
N PRO A 48 -9.94 -20.77 -0.80
CA PRO A 48 -10.14 -20.59 -2.25
C PRO A 48 -9.80 -19.18 -2.74
N TYR A 49 -10.08 -18.15 -1.92
CA TYR A 49 -9.77 -16.76 -2.26
C TYR A 49 -8.28 -16.45 -2.24
N CYS A 50 -7.52 -17.17 -1.41
CA CYS A 50 -6.07 -17.06 -1.34
C CYS A 50 -5.45 -17.61 -2.62
N ALA A 51 -5.89 -18.79 -3.08
CA ALA A 51 -5.48 -19.35 -4.36
C ALA A 51 -5.79 -18.39 -5.54
N LYS A 52 -7.00 -17.81 -5.58
CA LYS A 52 -7.36 -16.82 -6.62
C LYS A 52 -6.46 -15.58 -6.62
N THR A 53 -6.11 -15.07 -5.44
CA THR A 53 -5.23 -13.91 -5.30
C THR A 53 -3.83 -14.22 -5.83
N LEU A 54 -3.25 -15.36 -5.43
CA LEU A 54 -1.92 -15.77 -5.88
C LEU A 54 -1.92 -16.05 -7.39
N SER A 55 -2.92 -16.75 -7.92
CA SER A 55 -3.04 -16.99 -9.37
C SER A 55 -3.13 -15.71 -10.18
N LEU A 56 -3.91 -14.71 -9.71
CA LEU A 56 -3.99 -13.41 -10.37
C LEU A 56 -2.64 -12.69 -10.37
N LEU A 57 -1.94 -12.67 -9.23
CA LEU A 57 -0.65 -11.99 -9.12
C LEU A 57 0.43 -12.67 -9.98
N GLU A 58 0.46 -14.01 -10.04
CA GLU A 58 1.36 -14.75 -10.92
C GLU A 58 1.00 -14.55 -12.41
N GLU A 59 -0.29 -14.44 -12.75
CA GLU A 59 -0.72 -14.07 -14.10
C GLU A 59 -0.19 -12.67 -14.48
N LEU A 60 -0.39 -11.66 -13.62
CA LEU A 60 0.09 -10.31 -13.83
C LEU A 60 1.62 -10.28 -13.99
N LYS A 61 2.33 -11.01 -13.13
CA LYS A 61 3.79 -11.12 -13.16
C LYS A 61 4.29 -11.74 -14.46
N SER A 62 3.66 -12.81 -14.92
CA SER A 62 4.11 -13.54 -16.11
C SER A 62 3.79 -12.82 -17.43
N LYS A 63 2.73 -12.00 -17.47
CA LYS A 63 2.28 -11.32 -18.69
C LYS A 63 2.82 -9.91 -18.84
N ASP A 64 2.62 -9.09 -17.82
CA ASP A 64 2.71 -7.63 -17.96
C ASP A 64 3.77 -7.00 -17.05
N TYR A 65 4.07 -7.65 -15.91
CA TYR A 65 4.90 -7.08 -14.83
C TYR A 65 5.96 -8.06 -14.31
N PRO A 66 6.97 -8.44 -15.11
CA PRO A 66 7.99 -9.43 -14.72
C PRO A 66 8.80 -9.04 -13.48
N GLU A 67 8.84 -7.76 -13.13
CA GLU A 67 9.52 -7.20 -11.96
C GLU A 67 8.74 -7.32 -10.64
N LEU A 68 7.53 -7.88 -10.65
CA LEU A 68 6.79 -8.17 -9.43
C LEU A 68 7.49 -9.23 -8.57
N LYS A 69 7.69 -8.89 -7.29
CA LYS A 69 8.16 -9.83 -6.26
C LYS A 69 7.02 -10.16 -5.32
N ILE A 70 6.47 -11.36 -5.49
CA ILE A 70 5.37 -11.87 -4.67
C ILE A 70 5.97 -12.68 -3.52
N HIS A 71 5.72 -12.21 -2.30
CA HIS A 71 6.12 -12.85 -1.04
C HIS A 71 4.88 -13.46 -0.40
N GLU A 72 4.72 -14.77 -0.52
CA GLU A 72 3.63 -15.50 0.14
C GLU A 72 4.03 -15.93 1.57
N TYR A 73 3.12 -15.71 2.52
CA TYR A 73 3.24 -16.16 3.90
C TYR A 73 2.02 -17.01 4.26
N ASP A 74 2.14 -18.33 4.08
CA ASP A 74 1.11 -19.29 4.48
C ASP A 74 1.16 -19.56 5.99
N MET A 75 0.29 -18.91 6.74
CA MET A 75 0.26 -19.00 8.21
C MET A 75 -0.23 -20.35 8.73
N LYS A 76 -0.84 -21.18 7.89
CA LYS A 76 -1.30 -22.52 8.31
C LYS A 76 -0.15 -23.52 8.29
N ASN A 77 0.70 -23.46 7.27
CA ASN A 77 1.90 -24.29 7.18
C ASN A 77 3.07 -23.73 8.00
N HIS A 78 3.12 -22.41 8.17
CA HIS A 78 4.16 -21.68 8.89
C HIS A 78 3.54 -20.74 9.95
N PRO A 79 3.14 -21.27 11.12
CA PRO A 79 2.51 -20.49 12.19
C PRO A 79 3.35 -19.29 12.66
N GLU A 80 4.68 -19.34 12.51
CA GLU A 80 5.61 -18.25 12.81
C GLU A 80 5.31 -16.96 12.03
N TYR A 81 4.67 -17.05 10.86
CA TYR A 81 4.31 -15.89 10.05
C TYR A 81 3.13 -15.10 10.63
N PHE A 82 2.40 -15.64 11.60
CA PHE A 82 1.31 -14.91 12.25
C PHE A 82 1.80 -13.64 12.98
N ASN A 83 3.00 -13.69 13.58
CA ASN A 83 3.61 -12.51 14.21
C ASN A 83 3.87 -11.41 13.17
N LYS A 84 4.42 -11.79 12.00
CA LYS A 84 4.65 -10.89 10.88
C LYS A 84 3.33 -10.31 10.35
N PHE A 85 2.28 -11.13 10.27
CA PHE A 85 0.96 -10.66 9.86
C PHE A 85 0.39 -9.63 10.84
N THR A 86 0.60 -9.85 12.14
CA THR A 86 0.20 -8.91 13.20
C THR A 86 0.91 -7.56 13.05
N GLU A 87 2.22 -7.57 12.77
CA GLU A 87 2.98 -6.34 12.53
C GLU A 87 2.47 -5.56 11.31
N PHE A 88 2.24 -6.27 10.20
CA PHE A 88 1.70 -5.68 8.98
C PHE A 88 0.30 -5.11 9.20
N THR A 89 -0.61 -5.90 9.77
CA THR A 89 -2.00 -5.44 10.00
C THR A 89 -2.05 -4.24 10.93
N LYS A 90 -1.21 -4.18 11.97
CA LYS A 90 -1.07 -3.01 12.84
C LYS A 90 -0.56 -1.78 12.08
N ALA A 91 0.49 -1.91 11.28
CA ALA A 91 1.08 -0.78 10.54
C ALA A 91 0.14 -0.19 9.48
N TYR A 92 -0.70 -1.03 8.87
CA TYR A 92 -1.66 -0.66 7.82
C TYR A 92 -3.08 -0.41 8.34
N ASN A 93 -3.33 -0.60 9.64
CA ASN A 93 -4.67 -0.58 10.24
C ASN A 93 -5.66 -1.53 9.50
N ALA A 94 -5.20 -2.74 9.20
CA ALA A 94 -5.96 -3.78 8.50
C ALA A 94 -6.54 -4.82 9.47
N ASP A 95 -7.51 -5.61 8.99
CA ASP A 95 -8.18 -6.63 9.78
C ASP A 95 -7.34 -7.91 9.90
N ILE A 96 -6.90 -8.22 11.13
CA ILE A 96 -6.08 -9.40 11.46
C ILE A 96 -6.82 -10.74 11.27
N ASN A 97 -8.15 -10.73 11.13
CA ASN A 97 -8.95 -11.95 11.01
C ASN A 97 -9.29 -12.30 9.56
N LYS A 98 -8.79 -11.56 8.57
CA LYS A 98 -9.13 -11.74 7.16
C LYS A 98 -7.95 -12.23 6.34
N VAL A 99 -8.18 -13.30 5.59
CA VAL A 99 -7.26 -13.82 4.57
C VAL A 99 -7.99 -14.03 3.24
N PRO A 100 -7.30 -13.91 2.09
CA PRO A 100 -5.95 -13.36 1.98
C PRO A 100 -5.93 -11.88 2.35
N THR A 101 -4.83 -11.39 2.87
CA THR A 101 -4.58 -9.94 2.96
C THR A 101 -3.30 -9.64 2.20
N THR A 102 -3.42 -8.76 1.21
CA THR A 102 -2.34 -8.41 0.29
C THR A 102 -1.89 -6.97 0.56
N PHE A 103 -0.60 -6.79 0.79
CA PHE A 103 0.01 -5.48 1.01
C PHE A 103 0.85 -5.11 -0.21
N ILE A 104 0.55 -3.96 -0.80
CA ILE A 104 1.26 -3.39 -1.95
C ILE A 104 1.37 -1.89 -1.71
N ASN A 105 2.57 -1.33 -1.83
CA ASN A 105 2.82 0.06 -1.50
C ASN A 105 2.32 0.40 -0.08
N LYS A 106 1.48 1.43 0.06
CA LYS A 106 0.85 1.87 1.32
C LYS A 106 -0.60 1.38 1.46
N ALA A 107 -1.00 0.40 0.66
CA ALA A 107 -2.35 -0.17 0.68
C ALA A 107 -2.37 -1.60 1.26
N ALA A 108 -3.43 -1.91 2.00
CA ALA A 108 -3.79 -3.25 2.43
C ALA A 108 -5.12 -3.63 1.79
N ILE A 109 -5.13 -4.74 1.05
CA ILE A 109 -6.29 -5.26 0.34
C ILE A 109 -6.70 -6.55 1.04
N SER A 110 -7.78 -6.50 1.82
CA SER A 110 -8.33 -7.67 2.50
C SER A 110 -9.32 -8.41 1.61
N GLY A 111 -9.16 -9.73 1.52
CA GLY A 111 -9.91 -10.61 0.63
C GLY A 111 -9.43 -10.58 -0.81
N PHE A 112 -10.03 -11.41 -1.66
CA PHE A 112 -9.78 -11.37 -3.10
C PHE A 112 -10.56 -10.21 -3.74
N ARG A 113 -9.84 -9.17 -4.18
CA ARG A 113 -10.39 -7.99 -4.86
C ARG A 113 -9.62 -7.74 -6.15
N GLU A 114 -10.04 -8.38 -7.23
CA GLU A 114 -9.31 -8.36 -8.50
C GLU A 114 -9.05 -6.94 -9.03
N SER A 115 -10.07 -6.08 -9.05
CA SER A 115 -9.95 -4.70 -9.51
C SER A 115 -8.90 -3.92 -8.73
N ASP A 116 -8.93 -4.02 -7.41
CA ASP A 116 -8.02 -3.31 -6.51
C ASP A 116 -6.57 -3.81 -6.68
N LEU A 117 -6.39 -5.12 -6.82
CA LEU A 117 -5.07 -5.73 -7.03
C LEU A 117 -4.47 -5.26 -8.35
N ARG A 118 -5.23 -5.35 -9.45
CA ARG A 118 -4.79 -4.88 -10.77
C ARG A 118 -4.46 -3.39 -10.76
N GLN A 119 -5.36 -2.58 -10.21
CA GLN A 119 -5.19 -1.13 -10.14
C GLN A 119 -3.96 -0.73 -9.33
N MET A 120 -3.68 -1.41 -8.21
CA MET A 120 -2.52 -1.09 -7.38
C MET A 120 -1.21 -1.53 -8.03
N VAL A 121 -1.19 -2.68 -8.70
CA VAL A 121 -0.04 -3.13 -9.49
C VAL A 121 0.26 -2.14 -10.62
N GLU A 122 -0.76 -1.77 -11.40
CA GLU A 122 -0.64 -0.79 -12.48
C GLU A 122 -0.16 0.57 -11.94
N TYR A 123 -0.76 1.05 -10.85
CA TYR A 123 -0.32 2.27 -10.17
C TYR A 123 1.17 2.22 -9.81
N CYS A 124 1.65 1.08 -9.32
CA CYS A 124 3.05 0.90 -8.97
C CYS A 124 3.99 0.79 -10.17
N HIS A 125 3.51 0.38 -11.33
CA HIS A 125 4.33 0.31 -12.53
C HIS A 125 4.49 1.68 -13.23
N LEU A 126 3.54 2.61 -13.04
CA LEU A 126 3.62 3.93 -13.67
C LEU A 126 4.91 4.70 -13.28
N PRO A 127 5.67 5.27 -14.25
CA PRO A 127 6.94 5.97 -13.98
C PRO A 127 6.80 7.19 -13.06
N VAL A 128 5.61 7.82 -13.06
CA VAL A 128 5.31 9.01 -12.26
C VAL A 128 5.10 8.69 -10.78
N ASN A 129 4.82 7.44 -10.45
CA ASN A 129 4.51 7.01 -9.10
C ASN A 129 5.73 6.41 -8.41
N THR A 130 5.81 6.53 -7.10
CA THR A 130 6.76 5.77 -6.27
C THR A 130 5.99 4.77 -5.43
N CYS A 131 6.43 3.52 -5.44
CA CYS A 131 5.89 2.49 -4.55
C CYS A 131 6.91 2.12 -3.49
N VAL A 132 6.45 2.15 -2.25
CA VAL A 132 7.25 1.81 -1.07
C VAL A 132 7.13 0.32 -0.82
N ASP A 133 8.26 -0.36 -0.58
CA ASP A 133 8.26 -1.75 -0.13
C ASP A 133 7.44 -1.86 1.18
N PRO A 134 6.38 -2.70 1.21
CA PRO A 134 5.58 -2.88 2.40
C PRO A 134 6.37 -3.20 3.67
N ALA A 135 7.44 -3.99 3.59
CA ALA A 135 8.26 -4.27 4.77
C ALA A 135 8.96 -3.02 5.32
N LYS A 136 9.42 -2.11 4.44
CA LYS A 136 10.00 -0.83 4.85
C LYS A 136 8.95 0.08 5.48
N PHE A 137 7.74 0.12 4.92
CA PHE A 137 6.63 0.87 5.49
C PHE A 137 6.28 0.39 6.91
N VAL A 138 6.24 -0.92 7.13
CA VAL A 138 6.03 -1.51 8.46
C VAL A 138 7.15 -1.10 9.42
N GLN A 139 8.42 -1.23 9.01
CA GLN A 139 9.56 -0.84 9.85
C GLN A 139 9.54 0.64 10.22
N GLU A 140 9.21 1.52 9.28
CA GLU A 140 9.06 2.96 9.54
C GLU A 140 7.95 3.23 10.56
N LYS A 141 6.78 2.57 10.41
CA LYS A 141 5.64 2.72 11.33
C LYS A 141 5.89 2.16 12.73
N LEU A 142 6.65 1.07 12.84
CA LEU A 142 7.02 0.48 14.13
C LEU A 142 8.13 1.26 14.84
N SER A 143 9.00 1.93 14.07
CA SER A 143 10.12 2.73 14.60
C SER A 143 9.70 4.13 15.01
N GLN A 144 8.57 4.64 14.53
CA GLN A 144 8.01 5.88 15.01
C GLN A 144 7.61 5.69 16.49
N PRO A 145 8.13 6.52 17.42
CA PRO A 145 7.61 6.54 18.78
C PRO A 145 6.12 6.79 18.63
N THR A 146 5.33 5.85 19.14
CA THR A 146 3.88 5.91 19.03
C THR A 146 3.49 7.33 19.44
N PRO A 147 2.80 8.12 18.58
CA PRO A 147 2.13 9.30 19.09
C PRO A 147 1.33 8.74 20.24
N VAL A 148 1.59 9.23 21.45
CA VAL A 148 0.78 8.90 22.60
C VAL A 148 -0.58 9.49 22.23
N THR A 149 -1.38 8.73 21.48
CA THR A 149 -2.81 8.78 21.60
C THR A 149 -2.97 8.48 23.07
N GLU A 150 -3.18 9.56 23.80
CA GLU A 150 -3.69 9.58 25.15
C GLU A 150 -4.94 8.69 25.10
N GLU A 151 -4.74 7.37 25.25
CA GLU A 151 -5.73 6.50 25.86
C GLU A 151 -5.98 7.20 27.17
N LYS A 152 -7.01 8.06 27.18
CA LYS A 152 -7.55 8.59 28.42
C LYS A 152 -7.66 7.37 29.30
N PRO A 153 -6.94 7.33 30.44
CA PRO A 153 -7.06 6.20 31.33
C PRO A 153 -8.55 6.02 31.54
N PHE A 154 -9.03 4.78 31.40
CA PHE A 154 -10.32 4.40 31.94
C PHE A 154 -10.20 4.55 33.45
N THR A 155 -10.22 5.80 33.88
CA THR A 155 -10.39 6.19 35.25
C THR A 155 -11.82 5.78 35.51
N ASN A 156 -11.96 4.69 36.24
CA ASN A 156 -13.18 4.43 36.98
C ASN A 156 -13.26 5.49 38.09
N THR A 157 -13.41 6.75 37.68
CA THR A 157 -13.81 7.84 38.55
C THR A 157 -15.30 7.65 38.66
N ALA A 158 -15.71 6.91 39.68
CA ALA A 158 -17.05 6.99 40.22
C ALA A 158 -17.44 8.47 40.29
N ARG A 159 -18.33 8.84 39.38
CA ARG A 159 -18.93 10.17 39.19
C ARG A 159 -19.42 10.73 40.53
N PRO A 160 -18.72 11.68 41.18
CA PRO A 160 -19.22 12.29 42.41
C PRO A 160 -20.27 13.38 42.13
N GLU A 161 -20.51 13.74 40.87
CA GLU A 161 -21.42 14.85 40.53
C GLU A 161 -22.91 14.49 40.55
N VAL A 162 -23.27 13.21 40.68
CA VAL A 162 -24.69 12.79 40.78
C VAL A 162 -25.25 12.87 42.19
N ILE A 163 -24.43 13.13 43.21
CA ILE A 163 -24.89 13.17 44.60
C ILE A 163 -25.55 14.52 44.94
N GLY A 164 -25.18 15.61 44.27
CA GLY A 164 -25.72 16.95 44.55
C GLY A 164 -27.23 17.08 44.30
N TRP A 165 -27.75 16.47 43.24
CA TRP A 165 -29.16 16.61 42.85
C TRP A 165 -30.09 15.66 43.62
N ILE A 166 -29.57 14.52 44.08
CA ILE A 166 -30.37 13.55 44.86
C ILE A 166 -30.60 14.08 46.29
N LEU A 167 -29.62 14.76 46.90
CA LEU A 167 -29.79 15.34 48.23
C LEU A 167 -30.69 16.59 48.23
N ILE A 168 -30.63 17.42 47.18
CA ILE A 168 -31.48 18.62 47.09
C ILE A 168 -32.93 18.24 46.70
N GLY A 169 -33.12 17.25 45.82
CA GLY A 169 -34.46 16.75 45.44
C GLY A 169 -35.21 16.06 46.58
N GLY A 170 -34.50 15.29 47.42
CA GLY A 170 -35.10 14.59 48.57
C GLY A 170 -35.62 15.53 49.67
N ILE A 171 -34.96 16.68 49.88
CA ILE A 171 -35.38 17.66 50.90
C ILE A 171 -36.62 18.45 50.45
N VAL A 172 -36.74 18.77 49.16
CA VAL A 172 -37.89 19.55 48.64
C VAL A 172 -39.17 18.70 48.64
N VAL A 173 -39.08 17.40 48.35
CA VAL A 173 -40.24 16.50 48.38
C VAL A 173 -40.59 16.07 49.82
N GLY A 174 -39.59 15.83 50.68
CA GLY A 174 -39.82 15.46 52.09
C GLY A 174 -40.39 16.61 52.94
N GLY A 175 -39.99 17.86 52.67
CA GLY A 175 -40.49 19.03 53.40
C GLY A 175 -41.95 19.38 53.10
N ALA A 176 -42.42 19.14 51.87
CA ALA A 176 -43.82 19.41 51.49
C ALA A 176 -44.82 18.44 52.13
N ILE A 177 -44.44 17.18 52.33
CA ILE A 177 -45.32 16.15 52.93
C ILE A 177 -45.53 16.40 54.43
N VAL A 178 -44.51 16.88 55.15
CA VAL A 178 -44.62 17.11 56.61
C VAL A 178 -45.47 18.35 56.95
N ILE A 179 -45.57 19.33 56.04
CA ILE A 179 -46.40 20.53 56.28
C ILE A 179 -47.90 20.25 56.04
N PHE A 180 -48.25 19.38 55.09
CA PHE A 180 -49.65 19.06 54.80
C PHE A 180 -50.34 18.21 55.88
N ASN A 181 -49.59 17.38 56.63
CA ASN A 181 -50.19 16.56 57.70
C ASN A 181 -50.36 17.31 59.05
N LYS A 182 -50.16 18.63 59.07
CA LYS A 182 -50.32 19.48 60.27
C LYS A 182 -51.43 20.54 60.12
N MET A 183 -52.22 20.49 59.04
CA MET A 183 -53.35 21.41 58.78
C MET A 183 -54.66 20.71 58.37
N ILE A 184 -54.87 19.46 58.82
CA ILE A 184 -56.18 18.78 58.84
C ILE A 184 -56.38 18.18 60.23
#